data_AF-A0AAX3MU13-F1
#
_entry.id   AF-A0AAX3MU13-F1
#
_cell.length_a   1.000
_cell.length_b   1.000
_cell.length_c   1.000
_cell.angle_alpha   90.00
_cell.angle_beta   90.00
_cell.angle_gamma   90.00
#
_symmetry.space_group_name_H-M   'P 1'
#
loop_
_entity.id
_entity.type
_entity.pdbx_description
1 polymer ?
#
loop_
_entity_poly.entity_id
_entity_poly.type
_entity_poly.pdbx_seq_one_letter_code
_entity_poly.pdbx_strand_id
1 'polypeptide(L)'
;MFAIFTVACIVSSISAGGILLLKFMFHRQLTTKWNYYLWFLLLAALVIPFIPSSLLSSGTFFNEFGGALSANHSDEAAQEPLYVSSNANLLQDFTVSVGRFAPDLFQTVVICIWASGILILAFVFFISWINIRRVTTLSERVVNREILNILEHCKRKLYLTNELRILESPLVQSPILTGFFKPCLVFPSGFTEWLTEAEVKYIILHELHHLRSKDYLTNYLFVVFQMLYWFNPLIWLAFRKMRLDREIACDQAVLKLLDEEQHTGYGLTILRFAERGSKSPYLNLANQLVSPKSQLKQRIEKIANFAAESRSNQRISIAIVIFTVVFILCQLPLVSAVEYDDSRYSFKEAEPVYEDLSRYFSGYEGTFVLYDMQQDEYQIYNKDHSTRRVSPDSTYKIYSALIGLETKAISEQDTRIAWNGHKYPYTEWNRDQTMHTALQDSVNWYFENMESRIKRSEIQHYLNLIQYGNTNISGNSEPYWLESSLKISAVEQVKLLHAMYTNQLGFDRKHAQAVKKAIHIEDKGDKALFGKTGTGTVNQKNTNGWFIGYVEDEDNCYFFATNIQDHGRSNGSTASQITLRILEDKGIY
;
A
#
# COMPACT_ATOMS: atom_id res chain seq x y z
N MET A 1 -4.36 3.83 -0.17
CA MET A 1 -5.43 2.82 -0.36
C MET A 1 -5.57 2.34 -1.81
N PHE A 2 -5.67 3.22 -2.82
CA PHE A 2 -5.81 2.82 -4.22
C PHE A 2 -4.59 2.08 -4.80
N ALA A 3 -3.38 2.46 -4.38
CA ALA A 3 -2.15 1.75 -4.71
C ALA A 3 -2.18 0.29 -4.20
N ILE A 4 -2.54 0.09 -2.92
CA ILE A 4 -2.74 -1.24 -2.31
C ILE A 4 -3.80 -2.05 -3.08
N PHE A 5 -4.93 -1.43 -3.46
CA PHE A 5 -5.97 -2.07 -4.25
C PHE A 5 -5.44 -2.56 -5.62
N THR A 6 -4.68 -1.71 -6.32
CA THR A 6 -4.09 -2.04 -7.63
C THR A 6 -3.07 -3.17 -7.51
N VAL A 7 -2.18 -3.10 -6.52
CA VAL A 7 -1.21 -4.18 -6.21
C VAL A 7 -1.94 -5.47 -5.89
N ALA A 8 -2.97 -5.42 -5.05
CA ALA A 8 -3.77 -6.59 -4.71
C ALA A 8 -4.44 -7.22 -5.94
N CYS A 9 -4.95 -6.42 -6.88
CA CYS A 9 -5.50 -6.91 -8.16
C CYS A 9 -4.45 -7.66 -8.98
N ILE A 10 -3.26 -7.09 -9.13
CA ILE A 10 -2.18 -7.65 -9.96
C ILE A 10 -1.64 -8.94 -9.32
N VAL A 11 -1.23 -8.88 -8.06
CA VAL A 11 -0.64 -10.01 -7.30
C VAL A 11 -1.62 -11.17 -7.23
N SER A 12 -2.90 -10.90 -6.92
CA SER A 12 -3.92 -11.96 -6.84
C SER A 12 -4.15 -12.65 -8.18
N SER A 13 -4.19 -11.89 -9.29
CA SER A 13 -4.42 -12.43 -10.63
C SER A 13 -3.23 -13.24 -11.15
N ILE A 14 -2.00 -12.74 -10.97
CA ILE A 14 -0.77 -13.44 -11.36
C ILE A 14 -0.63 -14.73 -10.55
N SER A 15 -0.85 -14.68 -9.23
CA SER A 15 -0.75 -15.86 -8.36
C SER A 15 -1.81 -16.90 -8.69
N ALA A 16 -3.07 -16.51 -8.86
CA ALA A 16 -4.15 -17.43 -9.21
C ALA A 16 -3.94 -18.06 -10.60
N GLY A 17 -3.59 -17.24 -11.60
CA GLY A 17 -3.30 -17.69 -12.96
C GLY A 17 -2.10 -18.64 -13.02
N GLY A 18 -1.00 -18.31 -12.34
CA GLY A 18 0.20 -19.15 -12.28
C GLY A 18 -0.07 -20.52 -11.65
N ILE A 19 -0.79 -20.56 -10.53
CA ILE A 19 -1.14 -21.84 -9.87
C ILE A 19 -2.09 -22.67 -10.74
N LEU A 20 -3.08 -22.04 -11.38
CA LEU A 20 -3.98 -22.73 -12.33
C LEU A 20 -3.20 -23.33 -13.51
N LEU A 21 -2.24 -22.58 -14.07
CA LEU A 21 -1.39 -23.03 -15.17
C LEU A 21 -0.49 -24.20 -14.74
N LEU A 22 0.17 -24.10 -13.58
CA LEU A 22 0.99 -25.19 -13.04
C LEU A 22 0.16 -26.46 -12.84
N LYS A 23 -1.04 -26.34 -12.28
CA LYS A 23 -1.94 -27.49 -12.10
C LYS A 23 -2.43 -28.07 -13.42
N PHE A 24 -2.64 -27.23 -14.44
CA PHE A 24 -2.98 -27.69 -15.78
C PHE A 24 -1.82 -28.47 -16.42
N MET A 25 -0.60 -27.94 -16.37
CA MET A 25 0.60 -28.57 -16.94
C MET A 25 0.96 -29.88 -16.25
N PHE A 26 0.87 -29.93 -14.92
CA PHE A 26 1.32 -31.06 -14.10
C PHE A 26 0.17 -31.91 -13.53
N HIS A 27 -1.02 -31.86 -14.14
CA HIS A 27 -2.22 -32.56 -13.64
C HIS A 27 -2.04 -34.10 -13.52
N ARG A 28 -1.11 -34.69 -14.27
CA ARG A 28 -0.82 -36.14 -14.24
C ARG A 28 0.19 -36.54 -13.16
N GLN A 29 1.10 -35.63 -12.82
CA GLN A 29 2.22 -35.87 -11.90
C GLN A 29 1.91 -35.42 -10.48
N LEU A 30 1.03 -34.42 -10.31
CA LEU A 30 0.61 -33.95 -9.00
C LEU A 30 -0.22 -35.01 -8.29
N THR A 31 0.27 -35.44 -7.12
CA THR A 31 -0.55 -36.25 -6.20
C THR A 31 -1.80 -35.49 -5.79
N THR A 32 -2.87 -36.19 -5.44
CA THR A 32 -4.12 -35.53 -5.05
C THR A 32 -3.94 -34.69 -3.79
N LYS A 33 -3.11 -35.16 -2.85
CA LYS A 33 -2.77 -34.41 -1.63
C LYS A 33 -2.18 -33.04 -2.00
N TRP A 34 -1.17 -33.01 -2.86
CA TRP A 34 -0.52 -31.76 -3.26
C TRP A 34 -1.38 -30.91 -4.20
N ASN A 35 -2.28 -31.52 -4.99
CA ASN A 35 -3.31 -30.79 -5.72
C ASN A 35 -4.19 -29.94 -4.79
N TYR A 36 -4.51 -30.42 -3.59
CA TYR A 36 -5.25 -29.63 -2.62
C TYR A 36 -4.34 -28.61 -1.91
N TYR A 37 -3.16 -29.01 -1.42
CA TYR A 37 -2.30 -28.12 -0.61
C TYR A 37 -1.69 -26.94 -1.37
N LEU A 38 -1.47 -27.04 -2.68
CA LEU A 38 -0.97 -25.93 -3.50
C LEU A 38 -1.86 -24.68 -3.39
N TRP A 39 -3.16 -24.85 -3.18
CA TRP A 39 -4.07 -23.71 -3.05
C TRP A 39 -3.88 -22.91 -1.75
N PHE A 40 -3.27 -23.49 -0.69
CA PHE A 40 -2.93 -22.71 0.50
C PHE A 40 -1.81 -21.70 0.21
N LEU A 41 -0.97 -21.95 -0.79
CA LEU A 41 -0.01 -20.95 -1.28
C LEU A 41 -0.73 -19.78 -1.96
N LEU A 42 -1.83 -20.03 -2.68
CA LEU A 42 -2.68 -18.95 -3.18
C LEU A 42 -3.25 -18.13 -2.03
N LEU A 43 -3.78 -18.76 -0.99
CA LEU A 43 -4.31 -18.05 0.18
C LEU A 43 -3.23 -17.18 0.84
N ALA A 44 -2.01 -17.68 0.98
CA ALA A 44 -0.88 -16.90 1.48
C ALA A 44 -0.57 -15.70 0.56
N ALA A 45 -0.56 -15.90 -0.76
CA ALA A 45 -0.32 -14.83 -1.73
C ALA A 45 -1.40 -13.73 -1.69
N LEU A 46 -2.65 -14.07 -1.38
CA LEU A 46 -3.73 -13.09 -1.22
C LEU A 46 -3.61 -12.23 0.05
N VAL A 47 -2.80 -12.63 1.04
CA VAL A 47 -2.53 -11.81 2.23
C VAL A 47 -1.43 -10.79 1.96
N ILE A 48 -0.47 -11.11 1.08
CA ILE A 48 0.74 -10.31 0.84
C ILE A 48 0.47 -8.80 0.66
N PRO A 49 -0.51 -8.36 -0.16
CA PRO A 49 -0.78 -6.92 -0.36
C PRO A 49 -1.24 -6.17 0.89
N PHE A 50 -1.64 -6.88 1.94
CA PHE A 50 -2.12 -6.31 3.20
C PHE A 50 -1.09 -6.38 4.32
N ILE A 51 0.11 -6.92 4.08
CA ILE A 51 1.19 -6.95 5.06
C ILE A 51 1.91 -5.60 5.02
N PRO A 52 2.03 -4.88 6.16
CA PRO A 52 2.79 -3.63 6.23
C PRO A 52 4.23 -3.84 5.77
N SER A 53 4.74 -2.98 4.88
CA SER A 53 6.10 -3.08 4.35
C SER A 53 7.20 -2.94 5.39
N SER A 54 6.92 -2.30 6.54
CA SER A 54 7.83 -2.24 7.67
C SER A 54 8.23 -3.63 8.19
N LEU A 55 7.35 -4.62 8.04
CA LEU A 55 7.63 -6.03 8.40
C LEU A 55 8.36 -6.80 7.29
N LEU A 56 8.31 -6.29 6.05
CA LEU A 56 8.93 -6.92 4.87
C LEU A 56 10.33 -6.34 4.55
N SER A 57 10.56 -5.06 4.88
CA SER A 57 11.79 -4.30 4.59
C SER A 57 12.95 -4.59 5.54
N SER A 58 12.72 -5.27 6.66
CA SER A 58 13.77 -5.68 7.61
C SER A 58 14.75 -6.75 7.08
N GLY A 59 14.59 -7.20 5.83
CA GLY A 59 15.54 -8.08 5.13
C GLY A 59 16.30 -7.35 4.03
N THR A 60 17.62 -7.26 4.16
CA THR A 60 18.59 -6.62 3.24
C THR A 60 18.55 -7.12 1.77
N PHE A 61 17.75 -8.13 1.45
CA PHE A 61 17.75 -8.80 0.15
C PHE A 61 16.86 -8.14 -0.93
N PHE A 62 15.94 -7.23 -0.57
CA PHE A 62 14.89 -6.75 -1.48
C PHE A 62 14.95 -5.24 -1.83
N ASN A 63 15.89 -4.48 -1.27
CA ASN A 63 16.01 -3.03 -1.48
C ASN A 63 16.49 -2.63 -2.89
N GLU A 64 17.09 -3.54 -3.68
CA GLU A 64 17.62 -3.19 -5.02
C GLU A 64 16.56 -3.17 -6.14
N PHE A 65 15.40 -3.80 -5.96
CA PHE A 65 14.44 -4.05 -7.05
C PHE A 65 13.19 -3.16 -7.00
N GLY A 66 13.06 -2.32 -5.96
CA GLY A 66 11.84 -1.57 -5.62
C GLY A 66 11.77 -0.12 -6.09
N GLY A 67 12.70 0.42 -6.87
CA GLY A 67 12.72 1.86 -7.19
C GLY A 67 11.62 2.38 -8.14
N ALA A 68 10.55 1.62 -8.42
CA ALA A 68 9.81 1.81 -9.66
C ALA A 68 8.40 2.42 -9.59
N LEU A 69 7.55 2.26 -8.56
CA LEU A 69 6.10 2.53 -8.76
C LEU A 69 5.27 2.92 -7.53
N SER A 70 5.40 4.16 -7.06
CA SER A 70 4.29 5.02 -6.58
C SER A 70 3.77 4.98 -5.13
N ALA A 71 3.93 6.15 -4.49
CA ALA A 71 3.39 6.69 -3.24
C ALA A 71 1.86 6.60 -2.94
N ASN A 72 1.58 6.78 -1.63
CA ASN A 72 0.44 7.47 -0.94
C ASN A 72 -0.87 6.68 -0.64
N HIS A 73 -1.57 6.81 0.51
CA HIS A 73 -1.94 7.96 1.37
C HIS A 73 -2.48 7.46 2.75
N SER A 74 -2.52 8.38 3.73
CA SER A 74 -3.06 8.34 5.11
C SER A 74 -4.11 9.45 5.37
N ASP A 75 -4.98 9.31 6.38
CA ASP A 75 -5.96 10.28 6.97
C ASP A 75 -5.58 10.55 8.45
N GLU A 76 -5.43 11.78 8.97
CA GLU A 76 -6.35 12.87 9.43
C GLU A 76 -6.86 12.80 10.90
N ALA A 77 -6.57 13.85 11.69
CA ALA A 77 -7.35 14.33 12.85
C ALA A 77 -7.01 15.81 13.18
N ALA A 78 -8.02 16.61 13.53
CA ALA A 78 -8.01 18.08 13.61
C ALA A 78 -7.89 18.64 15.05
N GLN A 79 -7.38 19.88 15.20
CA GLN A 79 -7.76 20.83 16.27
C GLN A 79 -7.32 22.30 15.99
N GLU A 80 -8.05 23.25 16.62
CA GLU A 80 -8.23 24.67 16.26
C GLU A 80 -7.05 25.66 16.51
N PRO A 81 -7.02 26.83 15.82
CA PRO A 81 -5.89 27.75 15.85
C PRO A 81 -5.94 28.81 16.96
N LEU A 82 -4.79 29.05 17.60
CA LEU A 82 -4.53 30.18 18.48
C LEU A 82 -3.86 31.33 17.69
N TYR A 83 -4.36 32.55 17.85
CA TYR A 83 -3.82 33.78 17.26
C TYR A 83 -2.59 34.29 18.03
N VAL A 84 -1.51 34.60 17.31
CA VAL A 84 -0.37 35.37 17.84
C VAL A 84 -0.11 36.58 16.95
N SER A 85 0.03 37.74 17.60
CA SER A 85 0.20 39.06 17.01
C SER A 85 1.68 39.41 16.79
N SER A 86 1.96 39.90 15.58
CA SER A 86 2.90 40.95 15.13
C SER A 86 4.38 40.99 15.59
N ASN A 87 5.29 40.96 14.61
CA ASN A 87 6.11 42.12 14.22
C ASN A 87 6.41 42.05 12.71
N ALA A 88 6.45 43.21 12.06
CA ALA A 88 6.05 43.43 10.68
C ALA A 88 7.22 43.62 9.69
N ASN A 89 7.02 43.14 8.47
CA ASN A 89 7.47 43.71 7.18
C ASN A 89 8.96 43.69 6.75
N LEU A 90 9.78 42.70 7.14
CA LEU A 90 11.12 42.55 6.50
C LEU A 90 11.06 41.79 5.16
N LEU A 91 10.20 40.76 5.06
CA LEU A 91 10.03 39.94 3.86
C LEU A 91 8.55 39.87 3.49
N GLN A 92 8.20 40.49 2.37
CA GLN A 92 6.85 40.45 1.81
C GLN A 92 6.67 39.10 1.08
N ASP A 93 5.62 38.38 1.44
CA ASP A 93 5.36 37.05 0.89
C ASP A 93 4.36 37.10 -0.26
N PHE A 94 4.83 36.73 -1.45
CA PHE A 94 4.04 36.71 -2.68
C PHE A 94 3.81 35.25 -3.12
N THR A 95 2.53 34.85 -3.16
CA THR A 95 2.13 33.48 -3.55
C THR A 95 0.86 33.45 -4.39
N VAL A 96 0.69 32.41 -5.19
CA VAL A 96 -0.52 32.16 -5.98
C VAL A 96 -1.11 30.83 -5.55
N SER A 97 -2.42 30.81 -5.31
CA SER A 97 -3.10 29.57 -4.94
C SER A 97 -3.15 28.58 -6.09
N VAL A 98 -2.69 27.37 -5.84
CA VAL A 98 -2.90 26.22 -6.71
C VAL A 98 -4.21 25.54 -6.33
N GLY A 99 -5.03 25.23 -7.32
CA GLY A 99 -6.20 24.39 -7.14
C GLY A 99 -5.77 22.93 -7.13
N ARG A 100 -5.77 22.27 -5.96
CA ARG A 100 -5.72 20.80 -5.94
C ARG A 100 -7.15 20.30 -6.09
N PHE A 101 -7.46 19.74 -7.26
CA PHE A 101 -8.61 18.86 -7.37
C PHE A 101 -8.40 17.72 -6.36
N ALA A 102 -9.37 17.55 -5.46
CA ALA A 102 -9.40 16.46 -4.49
C ALA A 102 -9.15 15.11 -5.18
N PRO A 103 -8.70 14.06 -4.45
CA PRO A 103 -8.29 12.78 -5.03
C PRO A 103 -9.29 12.35 -6.10
N ASP A 104 -8.76 12.23 -7.32
CA ASP A 104 -9.43 11.99 -8.60
C ASP A 104 -10.79 11.31 -8.38
N LEU A 105 -11.90 11.93 -8.78
CA LEU A 105 -13.28 11.41 -8.60
C LEU A 105 -13.34 9.91 -8.94
N PHE A 106 -12.57 9.51 -9.95
CA PHE A 106 -12.34 8.13 -10.35
C PHE A 106 -11.87 7.22 -9.20
N GLN A 107 -10.80 7.58 -8.47
CA GLN A 107 -10.26 6.81 -7.35
C GLN A 107 -11.32 6.60 -6.26
N THR A 108 -12.03 7.67 -5.90
CA THR A 108 -13.09 7.60 -4.88
C THR A 108 -14.22 6.68 -5.34
N VAL A 109 -14.66 6.82 -6.59
CA VAL A 109 -15.68 5.95 -7.19
C VAL A 109 -15.25 4.48 -7.17
N VAL A 110 -14.00 4.17 -7.55
CA VAL A 110 -13.48 2.79 -7.54
C VAL A 110 -13.50 2.19 -6.13
N ILE A 111 -13.06 2.93 -5.11
CA ILE A 111 -13.07 2.46 -3.73
C ILE A 111 -14.51 2.22 -3.24
N CYS A 112 -15.43 3.14 -3.55
CA CYS A 112 -16.84 3.00 -3.21
C CYS A 112 -17.47 1.76 -3.86
N ILE A 113 -17.20 1.53 -5.15
CA ILE A 113 -17.65 0.32 -5.88
C ILE A 113 -17.10 -0.94 -5.19
N TRP A 114 -15.80 -0.97 -4.90
CA TRP A 114 -15.17 -2.11 -4.24
C TRP A 114 -15.79 -2.41 -2.86
N ALA A 115 -15.92 -1.38 -2.01
CA ALA A 115 -16.52 -1.50 -0.68
C ALA A 115 -17.99 -1.94 -0.73
N SER A 116 -18.76 -1.43 -1.71
CA SER A 116 -20.16 -1.84 -1.90
C SER A 116 -20.29 -3.33 -2.20
N GLY A 117 -19.39 -3.90 -3.02
CA GLY A 117 -19.39 -5.33 -3.33
C GLY A 117 -19.06 -6.20 -2.11
N ILE A 118 -18.13 -5.74 -1.25
CA ILE A 118 -17.85 -6.38 0.04
C ILE A 118 -19.10 -6.39 0.91
N LEU A 119 -19.79 -5.26 1.07
CA LEU A 119 -21.00 -5.16 1.90
C LEU A 119 -22.12 -6.07 1.40
N ILE A 120 -22.33 -6.13 0.07
CA ILE A 120 -23.33 -7.01 -0.54
C ILE A 120 -23.00 -8.48 -0.23
N LEU A 121 -21.76 -8.92 -0.44
CA LEU A 121 -21.37 -10.30 -0.17
C LEU A 121 -21.34 -10.64 1.33
N ALA A 122 -20.99 -9.69 2.19
CA ALA A 122 -21.08 -9.82 3.64
C ALA A 122 -22.53 -10.05 4.09
N PHE A 123 -23.48 -9.30 3.53
CA PHE A 123 -24.91 -9.47 3.79
C PHE A 123 -25.43 -10.84 3.33
N VAL A 124 -25.04 -11.24 2.12
CA VAL A 124 -25.32 -12.57 1.52
C VAL A 124 -24.78 -13.70 2.41
N PHE A 125 -23.56 -13.58 2.92
CA PHE A 125 -22.98 -14.54 3.85
C PHE A 125 -23.70 -14.55 5.21
N PHE A 126 -24.08 -13.38 5.72
CA PHE A 126 -24.82 -13.26 6.96
C PHE A 126 -26.17 -13.98 6.91
N ILE A 127 -26.92 -13.82 5.80
CA ILE A 127 -28.15 -14.59 5.55
C ILE A 127 -27.86 -16.09 5.51
N SER A 128 -26.80 -16.50 4.81
CA SER A 128 -26.40 -17.90 4.70
C SER A 128 -26.05 -18.50 6.07
N TRP A 129 -25.37 -17.74 6.92
CA TRP A 129 -25.04 -18.13 8.28
C TRP A 129 -26.27 -18.28 9.16
N ILE A 130 -27.25 -17.38 9.04
CA ILE A 130 -28.55 -17.52 9.72
C ILE A 130 -29.25 -18.81 9.27
N ASN A 131 -29.28 -19.11 7.98
CA ASN A 131 -29.90 -20.33 7.45
C ASN A 131 -29.23 -21.60 7.99
N ILE A 132 -27.89 -21.62 8.04
CA ILE A 132 -27.13 -22.75 8.63
C ILE A 132 -27.44 -22.90 10.13
N ARG A 133 -27.54 -21.79 10.88
CA ARG A 133 -27.95 -21.83 12.28
C ARG A 133 -29.35 -22.40 12.45
N ARG A 134 -30.29 -22.00 11.60
CA ARG A 134 -31.67 -22.54 11.60
C ARG A 134 -31.69 -24.06 11.42
N VAL A 135 -30.85 -24.61 10.54
CA VAL A 135 -30.71 -26.08 10.40
C VAL A 135 -30.38 -26.69 11.75
N THR A 136 -29.33 -26.23 12.42
CA THR A 136 -28.90 -26.82 13.71
C THR A 136 -29.93 -26.66 14.83
N THR A 137 -30.67 -25.56 14.88
CA THR A 137 -31.68 -25.31 15.93
C THR A 137 -32.96 -26.10 15.73
N LEU A 138 -33.31 -26.41 14.47
CA LEU A 138 -34.51 -27.16 14.08
C LEU A 138 -34.22 -28.65 13.81
N SER A 139 -33.03 -29.11 14.16
CA SER A 139 -32.67 -30.52 14.02
C SER A 139 -32.97 -31.29 15.30
N GLU A 140 -33.33 -32.56 15.14
CA GLU A 140 -33.50 -33.51 16.23
C GLU A 140 -32.22 -34.31 16.46
N ARG A 141 -32.00 -34.83 17.66
CA ARG A 141 -30.82 -35.67 17.95
C ARG A 141 -31.10 -37.10 17.52
N VAL A 142 -30.15 -37.71 16.83
CA VAL A 142 -30.23 -39.14 16.49
C VAL A 142 -29.94 -39.97 17.75
N VAL A 143 -30.88 -40.84 18.12
CA VAL A 143 -30.81 -41.71 19.32
C VAL A 143 -30.49 -43.16 18.96
N ASN A 144 -30.47 -43.52 17.68
CA ASN A 144 -30.18 -44.88 17.23
C ASN A 144 -28.77 -45.35 17.67
N ARG A 145 -28.72 -46.41 18.50
CA ARG A 145 -27.49 -46.94 19.09
C ARG A 145 -26.51 -47.50 18.06
N GLU A 146 -27.00 -48.12 16.99
CA GLU A 146 -26.15 -48.69 15.93
C GLU A 146 -25.40 -47.57 15.20
N ILE A 147 -26.09 -46.49 14.84
CA ILE A 147 -25.48 -45.33 14.19
C ILE A 147 -24.44 -44.65 15.09
N LEU A 148 -24.75 -44.52 16.40
CA LEU A 148 -23.80 -43.97 17.38
C LEU A 148 -22.56 -44.87 17.54
N ASN A 149 -22.72 -46.19 17.48
CA ASN A 149 -21.60 -47.12 17.50
C ASN A 149 -20.72 -47.01 16.23
N ILE A 150 -21.35 -46.87 15.05
CA ILE A 150 -20.64 -46.62 13.79
C ILE A 150 -19.82 -45.31 13.89
N LEU A 151 -20.41 -44.24 14.42
CA LEU A 151 -19.72 -42.97 14.64
C LEU A 151 -18.47 -43.14 15.51
N GLU A 152 -18.61 -43.76 16.68
CA GLU A 152 -17.50 -43.93 17.62
C GLU A 152 -16.42 -44.85 17.05
N HIS A 153 -16.80 -45.89 16.30
CA HIS A 153 -15.85 -46.74 15.58
C HIS A 153 -15.04 -45.93 14.55
N CYS A 154 -15.72 -45.12 13.73
CA CYS A 154 -15.07 -44.27 12.72
C CYS A 154 -14.19 -43.19 13.35
N LYS A 155 -14.62 -42.58 14.47
CA LYS A 155 -13.80 -41.62 15.22
C LYS A 155 -12.51 -42.23 15.74
N ARG A 156 -12.58 -43.44 16.31
CA ARG A 156 -11.38 -44.18 16.76
C ARG A 156 -10.44 -44.47 15.59
N LYS A 157 -10.96 -44.90 14.44
CA LYS A 157 -10.18 -45.16 13.22
C LYS A 157 -9.45 -43.91 12.71
N LEU A 158 -10.04 -42.73 12.91
CA LEU A 158 -9.47 -41.43 12.53
C LEU A 158 -8.73 -40.72 13.68
N TYR A 159 -8.55 -41.36 14.84
CA TYR A 159 -7.92 -40.80 16.04
C TYR A 159 -8.52 -39.45 16.48
N LEU A 160 -9.84 -39.34 16.43
CA LEU A 160 -10.59 -38.14 16.79
C LEU A 160 -11.13 -38.23 18.22
N THR A 161 -10.84 -37.22 19.05
CA THR A 161 -11.25 -37.13 20.46
C THR A 161 -12.38 -36.14 20.71
N ASN A 162 -12.83 -35.43 19.68
CA ASN A 162 -13.85 -34.39 19.81
C ASN A 162 -15.25 -34.98 20.05
N GLU A 163 -16.06 -34.26 20.83
CA GLU A 163 -17.49 -34.51 20.93
C GLU A 163 -18.17 -34.06 19.65
N LEU A 164 -18.69 -35.02 18.87
CA LEU A 164 -19.46 -34.77 17.65
C LEU A 164 -20.89 -35.26 17.86
N ARG A 165 -21.85 -34.36 17.67
CA ARG A 165 -23.28 -34.69 17.76
C ARG A 165 -23.80 -35.08 16.39
N ILE A 166 -24.60 -36.14 16.33
CA ILE A 166 -25.38 -36.48 15.13
C ILE A 166 -26.79 -35.93 15.32
N LEU A 167 -27.19 -35.14 14.34
CA LEU A 167 -28.50 -34.53 14.25
C LEU A 167 -29.20 -34.96 12.96
N GLU A 168 -30.51 -34.84 12.94
CA GLU A 168 -31.36 -35.13 11.80
C GLU A 168 -32.22 -33.90 11.49
N SER A 169 -32.31 -33.49 10.23
CA SER A 169 -33.08 -32.31 9.84
C SER A 169 -33.82 -32.51 8.51
N PRO A 170 -35.09 -32.06 8.42
CA PRO A 170 -35.80 -32.02 7.14
C PRO A 170 -35.27 -30.91 6.21
N LEU A 171 -34.44 -29.99 6.72
CA LEU A 171 -33.93 -28.85 5.97
C LEU A 171 -32.69 -29.19 5.10
N VAL A 172 -32.11 -30.38 5.27
CA VAL A 172 -30.94 -30.84 4.50
C VAL A 172 -31.29 -32.06 3.66
N GLN A 173 -30.79 -32.11 2.43
CA GLN A 173 -30.98 -33.22 1.49
C GLN A 173 -29.73 -34.10 1.33
N SER A 174 -28.61 -33.64 1.90
CA SER A 174 -27.34 -34.33 1.98
C SER A 174 -26.77 -34.14 3.38
N PRO A 175 -25.99 -35.10 3.90
CA PRO A 175 -25.20 -34.93 5.11
C PRO A 175 -24.37 -33.66 5.03
N ILE A 176 -24.33 -32.90 6.12
CA ILE A 176 -23.48 -31.73 6.24
C ILE A 176 -22.81 -31.67 7.61
N LEU A 177 -21.54 -31.27 7.63
CA LEU A 177 -20.84 -30.86 8.84
C LEU A 177 -21.04 -29.35 9.07
N THR A 178 -21.59 -28.97 10.23
CA THR A 178 -21.89 -27.57 10.58
C THR A 178 -21.52 -27.26 12.02
N GLY A 179 -21.42 -25.97 12.38
CA GLY A 179 -21.08 -25.49 13.72
C GLY A 179 -19.65 -24.98 13.83
N PHE A 180 -19.48 -23.74 14.31
CA PHE A 180 -18.18 -23.05 14.35
C PHE A 180 -17.26 -23.54 15.49
N PHE A 181 -17.78 -23.60 16.72
CA PHE A 181 -17.02 -24.05 17.90
C PHE A 181 -17.33 -25.49 18.32
N LYS A 182 -18.52 -25.98 17.97
CA LYS A 182 -19.00 -27.33 18.31
C LYS A 182 -19.53 -27.96 17.03
N PRO A 183 -18.69 -28.71 16.28
CA PRO A 183 -19.12 -29.33 15.04
C PRO A 183 -20.25 -30.32 15.33
N CYS A 184 -21.22 -30.37 14.42
CA CYS A 184 -22.39 -31.22 14.44
C CYS A 184 -22.55 -31.82 13.03
N LEU A 185 -22.78 -33.13 12.97
CA LEU A 185 -23.06 -33.84 11.72
C LEU A 185 -24.58 -33.93 11.57
N VAL A 186 -25.14 -33.32 10.54
CA VAL A 186 -26.59 -33.28 10.30
C VAL A 186 -26.92 -34.17 9.11
N PHE A 187 -27.77 -35.17 9.31
CA PHE A 187 -28.31 -36.04 8.27
C PHE A 187 -29.68 -35.55 7.77
N PRO A 188 -30.07 -35.91 6.53
CA PRO A 188 -31.44 -35.75 6.05
C PRO A 188 -32.43 -36.52 6.91
N SER A 189 -33.66 -36.00 7.02
CA SER A 189 -34.68 -36.73 7.78
C SER A 189 -35.05 -38.08 7.14
N GLY A 190 -35.26 -39.09 7.99
CA GLY A 190 -35.53 -40.47 7.62
C GLY A 190 -34.36 -41.19 6.97
N PHE A 191 -33.10 -40.73 7.15
CA PHE A 191 -31.95 -41.31 6.44
C PHE A 191 -31.76 -42.82 6.70
N THR A 192 -32.12 -43.30 7.88
CA THR A 192 -32.04 -44.72 8.25
C THR A 192 -33.04 -45.60 7.49
N GLU A 193 -34.07 -45.03 6.87
CA GLU A 193 -35.07 -45.79 6.11
C GLU A 193 -34.57 -46.20 4.71
N TRP A 194 -33.55 -45.53 4.19
CA TRP A 194 -33.09 -45.72 2.82
C TRP A 194 -31.56 -45.82 2.66
N LEU A 195 -30.82 -45.76 3.78
CA LEU A 195 -29.39 -46.05 3.83
C LEU A 195 -29.16 -47.29 4.67
N THR A 196 -28.31 -48.17 4.16
CA THR A 196 -27.77 -49.29 4.93
C THR A 196 -26.70 -48.80 5.92
N GLU A 197 -26.41 -49.60 6.95
CA GLU A 197 -25.34 -49.28 7.91
C GLU A 197 -23.97 -49.06 7.25
N ALA A 198 -23.67 -49.83 6.19
CA ALA A 198 -22.44 -49.67 5.41
C ALA A 198 -22.38 -48.30 4.72
N GLU A 199 -23.50 -47.85 4.15
CA GLU A 199 -23.61 -46.54 3.50
C GLU A 199 -23.50 -45.40 4.52
N VAL A 200 -24.10 -45.56 5.70
CA VAL A 200 -23.94 -44.60 6.80
C VAL A 200 -22.48 -44.53 7.26
N LYS A 201 -21.79 -45.67 7.38
CA LYS A 201 -20.36 -45.73 7.71
C LYS A 201 -19.51 -44.97 6.68
N TYR A 202 -19.78 -45.13 5.39
CA TYR A 202 -19.09 -44.41 4.32
C TYR A 202 -19.23 -42.89 4.43
N ILE A 203 -20.46 -42.42 4.66
CA ILE A 203 -20.74 -40.98 4.86
C ILE A 203 -20.02 -40.47 6.11
N ILE A 204 -20.14 -41.17 7.24
CA ILE A 204 -19.52 -40.75 8.49
C ILE A 204 -17.99 -40.66 8.31
N LEU A 205 -17.36 -41.63 7.66
CA LEU A 205 -15.92 -41.58 7.39
C LEU A 205 -15.53 -40.35 6.54
N HIS A 206 -16.34 -40.02 5.53
CA HIS A 206 -16.14 -38.84 4.69
C HIS A 206 -16.24 -37.53 5.49
N GLU A 207 -17.32 -37.34 6.23
CA GLU A 207 -17.56 -36.13 7.02
C GLU A 207 -16.56 -35.98 8.18
N LEU A 208 -16.19 -37.08 8.82
CA LEU A 208 -15.13 -37.07 9.85
C LEU A 208 -13.76 -36.74 9.26
N HIS A 209 -13.49 -37.10 8.01
CA HIS A 209 -12.25 -36.70 7.35
C HIS A 209 -12.21 -35.19 7.11
N HIS A 210 -13.31 -34.58 6.64
CA HIS A 210 -13.41 -33.11 6.56
C HIS A 210 -13.20 -32.44 7.93
N LEU A 211 -13.75 -33.03 8.99
CA LEU A 211 -13.57 -32.54 10.35
C LEU A 211 -12.10 -32.63 10.80
N ARG A 212 -11.42 -33.74 10.52
CA ARG A 212 -9.98 -33.94 10.80
C ARG A 212 -9.11 -32.94 10.05
N SER A 213 -9.42 -32.69 8.78
CA SER A 213 -8.72 -31.73 7.93
C SER A 213 -9.08 -30.27 8.20
N LYS A 214 -10.07 -30.02 9.08
CA LYS A 214 -10.60 -28.69 9.45
C LYS A 214 -11.12 -27.91 8.24
N ASP A 215 -11.73 -28.60 7.29
CA ASP A 215 -12.16 -28.02 6.01
C ASP A 215 -13.24 -26.93 6.16
N TYR A 216 -13.97 -26.94 7.28
CA TYR A 216 -14.89 -25.87 7.64
C TYR A 216 -14.18 -24.53 7.87
N LEU A 217 -12.98 -24.52 8.49
CA LEU A 217 -12.16 -23.31 8.67
C LEU A 217 -11.71 -22.77 7.31
N THR A 218 -11.21 -23.67 6.46
CA THR A 218 -10.79 -23.32 5.11
C THR A 218 -11.95 -22.71 4.30
N ASN A 219 -13.18 -23.20 4.49
CA ASN A 219 -14.36 -22.65 3.83
C ASN A 219 -14.68 -21.22 4.28
N TYR A 220 -14.55 -20.88 5.57
CA TYR A 220 -14.68 -19.50 6.03
C TYR A 220 -13.60 -18.59 5.43
N LEU A 221 -12.38 -19.11 5.32
CA LEU A 221 -11.26 -18.41 4.71
C LEU A 221 -11.51 -18.10 3.23
N PHE A 222 -12.14 -19.02 2.49
CA PHE A 222 -12.58 -18.77 1.11
C PHE A 222 -13.60 -17.65 1.03
N VAL A 223 -14.59 -17.67 1.91
CA VAL A 223 -15.65 -16.65 1.92
C VAL A 223 -15.06 -15.26 2.14
N VAL A 224 -14.14 -15.11 3.10
CA VAL A 224 -13.46 -13.83 3.36
C VAL A 224 -12.71 -13.36 2.11
N PHE A 225 -11.90 -14.22 1.48
CA PHE A 225 -11.19 -13.82 0.27
C PHE A 225 -12.10 -13.60 -0.94
N GLN A 226 -13.20 -14.33 -1.07
CA GLN A 226 -14.21 -14.09 -2.11
C GLN A 226 -14.89 -12.74 -1.92
N MET A 227 -15.08 -12.28 -0.69
CA MET A 227 -15.57 -10.93 -0.41
C MET A 227 -14.53 -9.89 -0.83
N LEU A 228 -13.27 -10.02 -0.39
CA LEU A 228 -12.22 -9.05 -0.69
C LEU A 228 -11.90 -8.95 -2.20
N TYR A 229 -11.93 -10.09 -2.89
CA TYR A 229 -11.59 -10.22 -4.32
C TYR A 229 -12.81 -10.52 -5.19
N TRP A 230 -13.99 -10.03 -4.80
CA TRP A 230 -15.26 -10.36 -5.46
C TRP A 230 -15.28 -10.06 -6.96
N PHE A 231 -14.50 -9.06 -7.39
CA PHE A 231 -14.39 -8.65 -8.79
C PHE A 231 -13.44 -9.55 -9.60
N ASN A 232 -12.60 -10.38 -8.98
CA ASN A 232 -11.55 -11.15 -9.66
C ASN A 232 -12.04 -12.55 -10.10
N PRO A 233 -12.33 -12.79 -11.38
CA PRO A 233 -12.87 -14.07 -11.86
C PRO A 233 -11.91 -15.26 -11.69
N LEU A 234 -10.58 -15.01 -11.69
CA LEU A 234 -9.59 -16.07 -11.47
C LEU A 234 -9.65 -16.61 -10.04
N ILE A 235 -9.96 -15.77 -9.06
CA ILE A 235 -10.15 -16.20 -7.67
C ILE A 235 -11.40 -17.06 -7.53
N TRP A 236 -12.50 -16.68 -8.19
CA TRP A 236 -13.71 -17.51 -8.25
C TRP A 236 -13.45 -18.88 -8.88
N LEU A 237 -12.70 -18.92 -9.98
CA LEU A 237 -12.32 -20.16 -10.66
C LEU A 237 -11.39 -21.02 -9.78
N ALA A 238 -10.38 -20.40 -9.16
CA ALA A 238 -9.42 -21.05 -8.27
C ALA A 238 -10.13 -21.70 -7.08
N PHE A 239 -11.01 -20.98 -6.39
CA PHE A 239 -11.76 -21.55 -5.26
C PHE A 239 -12.77 -22.61 -5.68
N ARG A 240 -13.36 -22.52 -6.89
CA ARG A 240 -14.18 -23.61 -7.44
C ARG A 240 -13.35 -24.89 -7.65
N LYS A 241 -12.11 -24.75 -8.13
CA LYS A 241 -11.18 -25.88 -8.31
C LYS A 241 -10.63 -26.41 -6.99
N MET A 242 -10.30 -25.53 -6.05
CA MET A 242 -9.87 -25.92 -4.71
C MET A 242 -10.93 -26.72 -3.96
N ARG A 243 -12.22 -26.34 -4.07
CA ARG A 243 -13.31 -27.13 -3.51
C ARG A 243 -13.35 -28.53 -4.11
N LEU A 244 -13.22 -28.67 -5.42
CA LEU A 244 -13.17 -29.98 -6.07
C LEU A 244 -11.96 -30.81 -5.63
N ASP A 245 -10.77 -30.21 -5.59
CA ASP A 245 -9.55 -30.90 -5.18
C ASP A 245 -9.64 -31.35 -3.71
N ARG A 246 -10.32 -30.58 -2.85
CA ARG A 246 -10.64 -30.96 -1.47
C ARG A 246 -11.53 -32.20 -1.40
N GLU A 247 -12.60 -32.25 -2.18
CA GLU A 247 -13.49 -33.42 -2.24
C GLU A 247 -12.74 -34.67 -2.72
N ILE A 248 -11.91 -34.55 -3.76
CA ILE A 248 -11.11 -35.66 -4.28
C ILE A 248 -10.05 -36.11 -3.26
N ALA A 249 -9.41 -35.18 -2.54
CA ALA A 249 -8.46 -35.51 -1.48
C ALA A 249 -9.14 -36.23 -0.31
N CYS A 250 -10.35 -35.81 0.05
CA CYS A 250 -11.18 -36.47 1.06
C CYS A 250 -11.57 -37.89 0.61
N ASP A 251 -12.10 -38.05 -0.60
CA ASP A 251 -12.46 -39.34 -1.19
C ASP A 251 -11.27 -40.30 -1.17
N GLN A 252 -10.09 -39.86 -1.60
CA GLN A 252 -8.89 -40.69 -1.60
C GLN A 252 -8.43 -41.07 -0.18
N ALA A 253 -8.59 -40.18 0.80
CA ALA A 253 -8.26 -40.49 2.19
C ALA A 253 -9.24 -41.50 2.80
N VAL A 254 -10.51 -41.44 2.45
CA VAL A 254 -11.52 -42.44 2.84
C VAL A 254 -11.20 -43.79 2.21
N LEU A 255 -10.87 -43.84 0.91
CA LEU A 255 -10.52 -45.09 0.23
C LEU A 255 -9.29 -45.78 0.85
N LYS A 256 -8.31 -45.02 1.37
CA LYS A 256 -7.17 -45.57 2.13
C LYS A 256 -7.57 -46.22 3.46
N LEU A 257 -8.75 -45.91 3.98
CA LEU A 257 -9.30 -46.49 5.21
C LEU A 257 -10.29 -47.62 4.92
N LEU A 258 -10.68 -47.82 3.66
CA LEU A 258 -11.62 -48.86 3.27
C LEU A 258 -10.88 -50.03 2.62
N ASP A 259 -11.41 -51.23 2.80
CA ASP A 259 -10.94 -52.40 2.09
C ASP A 259 -11.32 -52.28 0.60
N GLU A 260 -10.57 -52.90 -0.31
CA GLU A 260 -10.78 -52.74 -1.77
C GLU A 260 -12.21 -53.14 -2.20
N GLU A 261 -12.79 -54.16 -1.58
CA GLU A 261 -14.17 -54.60 -1.84
C GLU A 261 -15.22 -53.53 -1.51
N GLN A 262 -14.89 -52.59 -0.62
CA GLN A 262 -15.79 -51.52 -0.16
C GLN A 262 -15.74 -50.28 -1.07
N HIS A 263 -14.76 -50.16 -1.98
CA HIS A 263 -14.57 -48.96 -2.81
C HIS A 263 -15.74 -48.71 -3.75
N THR A 264 -16.29 -49.78 -4.37
CA THR A 264 -17.47 -49.69 -5.23
C THR A 264 -18.71 -49.24 -4.45
N GLY A 265 -18.91 -49.81 -3.25
CA GLY A 265 -20.01 -49.42 -2.36
C GLY A 265 -19.93 -47.95 -1.95
N TYR A 266 -18.73 -47.47 -1.64
CA TYR A 266 -18.48 -46.06 -1.36
C TYR A 266 -18.86 -45.15 -2.55
N GLY A 267 -18.38 -45.46 -3.75
CA GLY A 267 -18.69 -44.69 -4.96
C GLY A 267 -20.19 -44.65 -5.29
N LEU A 268 -20.88 -45.78 -5.16
CA LEU A 268 -22.34 -45.87 -5.35
C LEU A 268 -23.12 -45.07 -4.30
N THR A 269 -22.61 -44.99 -3.07
CA THR A 269 -23.22 -44.16 -2.00
C THR A 269 -23.20 -42.69 -2.41
N ILE A 270 -22.07 -42.18 -2.91
CA ILE A 270 -21.96 -40.79 -3.39
C ILE A 270 -22.93 -40.53 -4.55
N LEU A 271 -23.03 -41.47 -5.51
CA LEU A 271 -23.96 -41.36 -6.63
C LEU A 271 -25.43 -41.29 -6.16
N ARG A 272 -25.82 -42.12 -5.18
CA ARG A 272 -27.19 -42.12 -4.64
C ARG A 272 -27.58 -40.76 -4.04
N PHE A 273 -26.67 -40.08 -3.34
CA PHE A 273 -26.92 -38.73 -2.85
C PHE A 273 -27.04 -37.70 -3.97
N ALA A 274 -26.21 -37.81 -5.01
CA ALA A 274 -26.27 -36.91 -6.16
C ALA A 274 -27.60 -37.05 -6.93
N GLU A 275 -28.16 -38.26 -7.01
CA GLU A 275 -29.47 -38.51 -7.61
C GLU A 275 -30.61 -37.90 -6.78
N ARG A 276 -30.50 -37.94 -5.45
CA ARG A 276 -31.54 -37.45 -4.51
C ARG A 276 -31.48 -35.94 -4.28
N GLY A 277 -30.32 -35.31 -4.42
CA GLY A 277 -30.00 -33.94 -3.98
C GLY A 277 -30.32 -32.78 -4.93
N SER A 278 -31.14 -32.94 -5.98
CA SER A 278 -31.33 -31.89 -7.00
C SER A 278 -32.31 -30.75 -6.63
N LYS A 279 -32.89 -30.69 -5.43
CA LYS A 279 -34.05 -29.79 -5.16
C LYS A 279 -34.10 -29.15 -3.76
N SER A 280 -33.04 -28.50 -3.26
CA SER A 280 -33.16 -27.64 -2.06
C SER A 280 -32.89 -26.16 -2.35
N PRO A 281 -33.87 -25.26 -2.16
CA PRO A 281 -33.71 -23.82 -2.40
C PRO A 281 -32.97 -23.07 -1.26
N TYR A 282 -32.89 -23.65 -0.05
CA TYR A 282 -32.47 -22.94 1.17
C TYR A 282 -30.95 -22.85 1.39
N LEU A 283 -30.18 -23.59 0.60
CA LEU A 283 -28.73 -23.74 0.78
C LEU A 283 -27.92 -23.35 -0.46
N ASN A 284 -28.52 -22.84 -1.54
CA ASN A 284 -27.81 -22.54 -2.80
C ASN A 284 -26.61 -21.58 -2.68
N LEU A 285 -26.57 -20.77 -1.62
CA LEU A 285 -25.56 -19.72 -1.45
C LEU A 285 -24.36 -20.19 -0.59
N ALA A 286 -24.62 -21.00 0.44
CA ALA A 286 -23.57 -21.67 1.24
C ALA A 286 -23.09 -22.97 0.58
N ASN A 287 -24.00 -23.63 -0.13
CA ASN A 287 -23.78 -24.84 -0.90
C ASN A 287 -23.98 -24.55 -2.38
N GLN A 288 -22.94 -24.02 -3.01
CA GLN A 288 -22.60 -24.45 -4.38
C GLN A 288 -22.24 -25.97 -4.44
N LEU A 289 -22.84 -26.80 -3.54
CA LEU A 289 -22.69 -28.25 -3.36
C LEU A 289 -23.78 -29.04 -4.09
N VAL A 290 -24.46 -28.44 -5.08
CA VAL A 290 -24.74 -29.26 -6.28
C VAL A 290 -23.49 -29.15 -7.11
N SER A 291 -22.51 -30.01 -6.79
CA SER A 291 -21.36 -30.23 -7.65
C SER A 291 -21.90 -30.44 -9.06
N PRO A 292 -21.56 -29.57 -10.04
CA PRO A 292 -21.98 -29.75 -11.42
C PRO A 292 -21.69 -31.17 -11.85
N LYS A 293 -22.51 -31.78 -12.73
CA LYS A 293 -22.31 -33.17 -13.19
C LYS A 293 -20.84 -33.49 -13.55
N SER A 294 -20.09 -32.51 -14.03
CA SER A 294 -18.65 -32.62 -14.30
C SER A 294 -17.75 -32.85 -13.08
N GLN A 295 -18.06 -32.26 -11.92
CA GLN A 295 -17.34 -32.50 -10.66
C GLN A 295 -17.61 -33.90 -10.11
N LEU A 296 -18.88 -34.32 -10.10
CA LEU A 296 -19.25 -35.67 -9.68
C LEU A 296 -18.58 -36.72 -10.56
N LYS A 297 -18.60 -36.52 -11.89
CA LYS A 297 -17.88 -37.37 -12.84
C LYS A 297 -16.40 -37.51 -12.47
N GLN A 298 -15.71 -36.39 -12.23
CA GLN A 298 -14.28 -36.41 -11.88
C GLN A 298 -14.01 -37.14 -10.56
N ARG A 299 -14.88 -36.99 -9.56
CA ARG A 299 -14.77 -37.74 -8.29
C ARG A 299 -14.92 -39.24 -8.51
N ILE A 300 -15.96 -39.67 -9.24
CA ILE A 300 -16.20 -41.09 -9.52
C ILE A 300 -15.09 -41.70 -10.37
N GLU A 301 -14.57 -40.98 -11.37
CA GLU A 301 -13.40 -41.42 -12.16
C GLU A 301 -12.16 -41.60 -11.28
N LYS A 302 -11.94 -40.73 -10.28
CA LYS A 302 -10.82 -40.83 -9.35
C LYS A 302 -10.98 -41.96 -8.33
N ILE A 303 -12.21 -42.22 -7.88
CA ILE A 303 -12.54 -43.36 -7.02
C ILE A 303 -12.34 -44.67 -7.78
N ALA A 304 -12.84 -44.77 -9.01
CA ALA A 304 -12.72 -45.97 -9.84
C ALA A 304 -11.27 -46.29 -10.24
N ASN A 305 -10.44 -45.27 -10.44
CA ASN A 305 -9.02 -45.41 -10.75
C ASN A 305 -8.12 -45.23 -9.53
N PHE A 306 -8.63 -45.50 -8.33
CA PHE A 306 -7.85 -45.36 -7.11
C PHE A 306 -6.64 -46.32 -7.14
N ALA A 307 -5.45 -45.74 -7.02
CA ALA A 307 -4.19 -46.47 -6.97
C ALA A 307 -3.21 -45.79 -6.03
N ALA A 308 -2.26 -46.56 -5.50
CA ALA A 308 -1.17 -46.01 -4.70
C ALA A 308 -0.30 -45.08 -5.57
N GLU A 309 -0.03 -43.88 -5.06
CA GLU A 309 0.76 -42.88 -5.78
C GLU A 309 2.24 -43.26 -5.81
N SER A 310 2.88 -43.12 -6.98
CA SER A 310 4.31 -43.41 -7.13
C SER A 310 5.19 -42.43 -6.34
N ARG A 311 6.30 -42.93 -5.80
CA ARG A 311 7.34 -42.10 -5.14
C ARG A 311 7.90 -41.02 -6.06
N SER A 312 7.92 -41.23 -7.37
CA SER A 312 8.36 -40.23 -8.36
C SER A 312 7.41 -39.02 -8.39
N ASN A 313 6.10 -39.28 -8.44
CA ASN A 313 5.06 -38.24 -8.42
C ASN A 313 5.12 -37.41 -7.12
N GLN A 314 5.46 -38.05 -5.99
CA GLN A 314 5.67 -37.35 -4.73
C GLN A 314 6.83 -36.36 -4.80
N ARG A 315 7.98 -36.75 -5.37
CA ARG A 315 9.15 -35.87 -5.54
C ARG A 315 8.85 -34.71 -6.49
N ILE A 316 8.18 -34.98 -7.62
CA ILE A 316 7.78 -33.95 -8.58
C ILE A 316 6.81 -32.95 -7.93
N SER A 317 5.85 -33.44 -7.13
CA SER A 317 4.92 -32.55 -6.42
C SER A 317 5.62 -31.63 -5.43
N ILE A 318 6.64 -32.12 -4.71
CA ILE A 318 7.44 -31.29 -3.79
C ILE A 318 8.21 -30.22 -4.57
N ALA A 319 8.84 -30.58 -5.70
CA ALA A 319 9.54 -29.62 -6.55
C ALA A 319 8.60 -28.50 -7.06
N ILE A 320 7.38 -28.84 -7.46
CA ILE A 320 6.36 -27.87 -7.90
C ILE A 320 5.95 -26.94 -6.74
N VAL A 321 5.80 -27.46 -5.52
CA VAL A 321 5.49 -26.64 -4.35
C VAL A 321 6.62 -25.65 -4.07
N ILE A 322 7.87 -26.10 -4.07
CA ILE A 322 9.04 -25.23 -3.87
C ILE A 322 9.10 -24.15 -4.95
N PHE A 323 8.92 -24.53 -6.21
CA PHE A 323 8.87 -23.57 -7.32
C PHE A 323 7.74 -22.55 -7.14
N THR A 324 6.56 -22.98 -6.69
CA THR A 324 5.41 -22.08 -6.45
C THR A 324 5.69 -21.12 -5.30
N VAL A 325 6.36 -21.57 -4.23
CA VAL A 325 6.81 -20.70 -3.13
C VAL A 325 7.78 -19.64 -3.65
N VAL A 326 8.80 -20.04 -4.41
CA VAL A 326 9.76 -19.09 -5.01
C VAL A 326 9.04 -18.11 -5.93
N PHE A 327 8.12 -18.58 -6.78
CA PHE A 327 7.32 -17.75 -7.67
C PHE A 327 6.49 -16.70 -6.94
N ILE A 328 5.89 -17.05 -5.79
CA ILE A 328 5.13 -16.09 -4.96
C ILE A 328 6.08 -15.10 -4.28
N LEU A 329 7.22 -15.57 -3.74
CA LEU A 329 8.21 -14.70 -3.09
C LEU A 329 8.82 -13.69 -4.08
N CYS A 330 9.02 -14.06 -5.34
CA CYS A 330 9.47 -13.15 -6.38
C CYS A 330 8.49 -12.00 -6.68
N GLN A 331 7.25 -12.05 -6.18
CA GLN A 331 6.28 -10.96 -6.31
C GLN A 331 6.39 -9.92 -5.19
N LEU A 332 7.14 -10.19 -4.11
CA LEU A 332 7.33 -9.26 -3.00
C LEU A 332 7.95 -7.91 -3.41
N PRO A 333 8.95 -7.84 -4.31
CA PRO A 333 9.48 -6.57 -4.81
C PRO A 333 8.42 -5.67 -5.43
N LEU A 334 7.37 -6.24 -6.04
CA LEU A 334 6.30 -5.49 -6.66
C LEU A 334 5.40 -4.80 -5.62
N VAL A 335 5.40 -5.27 -4.37
CA VAL A 335 4.69 -4.65 -3.24
C VAL A 335 5.54 -3.55 -2.63
N SER A 336 6.84 -3.78 -2.45
CA SER A 336 7.78 -2.77 -1.93
C SER A 336 8.06 -1.66 -2.94
N ALA A 337 7.96 -1.94 -4.25
CA ALA A 337 8.19 -0.94 -5.28
C ALA A 337 7.18 0.20 -5.27
N VAL A 338 6.03 -0.06 -4.65
CA VAL A 338 4.96 0.89 -4.42
C VAL A 338 5.19 1.74 -3.16
N GLU A 339 6.17 1.40 -2.34
CA GLU A 339 6.51 2.17 -1.14
C GLU A 339 8.00 2.56 -1.07
N TYR A 340 8.71 2.68 -2.21
CA TYR A 340 10.04 3.31 -2.22
C TYR A 340 9.90 4.77 -1.79
N ASP A 341 10.31 5.04 -0.56
CA ASP A 341 10.13 6.31 0.14
C ASP A 341 11.13 7.38 -0.35
N ASP A 342 10.91 7.88 -1.57
CA ASP A 342 11.57 9.08 -2.09
C ASP A 342 11.04 10.37 -1.42
N SER A 343 10.20 10.23 -0.38
CA SER A 343 9.67 11.35 0.39
C SER A 343 10.57 11.74 1.56
N ARG A 344 11.65 11.00 1.85
CA ARG A 344 12.55 11.32 2.95
C ARG A 344 14.03 11.26 2.57
N TYR A 345 14.81 12.19 3.13
CA TYR A 345 16.25 12.16 3.11
C TYR A 345 16.79 11.15 4.14
N SER A 346 17.84 10.42 3.77
CA SER A 346 18.57 9.50 4.66
C SER A 346 19.97 10.04 4.89
N PHE A 347 20.30 10.30 6.16
CA PHE A 347 21.63 10.77 6.57
C PHE A 347 22.70 9.73 6.23
N LYS A 348 23.78 10.18 5.58
CA LYS A 348 24.97 9.36 5.31
C LYS A 348 26.20 9.86 6.06
N GLU A 349 26.09 11.04 6.67
CA GLU A 349 27.13 11.76 7.41
C GLU A 349 27.08 11.44 8.93
N ALA A 350 27.90 12.14 9.72
CA ALA A 350 27.83 12.08 11.18
C ALA A 350 26.43 12.46 11.71
N GLU A 351 25.99 11.83 12.80
CA GLU A 351 24.66 12.08 13.37
C GLU A 351 24.53 13.56 13.80
N PRO A 352 23.46 14.26 13.38
CA PRO A 352 23.21 15.64 13.76
C PRO A 352 22.89 15.78 15.26
N VAL A 353 23.16 16.95 15.81
CA VAL A 353 22.75 17.32 17.17
C VAL A 353 21.28 17.73 17.14
N TYR A 354 20.47 17.08 17.98
CA TYR A 354 19.06 17.40 18.11
C TYR A 354 18.82 18.33 19.29
N GLU A 355 18.01 19.37 19.06
CA GLU A 355 17.64 20.36 20.08
C GLU A 355 16.12 20.58 20.11
N ASP A 356 15.62 21.00 21.27
CA ASP A 356 14.20 21.35 21.44
C ASP A 356 13.98 22.84 21.22
N LEU A 357 13.34 23.17 20.08
CA LEU A 357 12.93 24.52 19.72
C LEU A 357 11.39 24.64 19.65
N SER A 358 10.66 23.70 20.26
CA SER A 358 9.19 23.63 20.19
C SER A 358 8.48 24.94 20.56
N ARG A 359 9.05 25.72 21.48
CA ARG A 359 8.54 27.04 21.88
C ARG A 359 8.32 28.01 20.71
N TYR A 360 9.17 27.96 19.68
CA TYR A 360 9.07 28.86 18.52
C TYR A 360 8.02 28.41 17.50
N PHE A 361 7.67 27.12 17.51
CA PHE A 361 6.78 26.49 16.52
C PHE A 361 5.33 26.34 17.04
N SER A 362 4.97 27.03 18.13
CA SER A 362 3.65 26.91 18.76
C SER A 362 2.49 27.10 17.76
N GLY A 363 1.81 26.02 17.40
CA GLY A 363 0.69 26.00 16.44
C GLY A 363 1.05 25.61 14.99
N TYR A 364 2.29 25.20 14.73
CA TYR A 364 2.78 24.70 13.46
C TYR A 364 3.48 23.35 13.62
N GLU A 365 3.25 22.42 12.69
CA GLU A 365 4.16 21.29 12.53
C GLU A 365 5.35 21.76 11.70
N GLY A 366 6.55 21.71 12.24
CA GLY A 366 7.71 22.27 11.55
C GLY A 366 9.04 21.75 12.03
N THR A 367 10.08 22.20 11.34
CA THR A 367 11.47 21.86 11.59
C THR A 367 12.34 23.09 11.41
N PHE A 368 13.45 23.12 12.13
CA PHE A 368 14.56 24.02 11.91
C PHE A 368 15.81 23.17 11.71
N VAL A 369 16.56 23.46 10.65
CA VAL A 369 17.87 22.86 10.39
C VAL A 369 18.87 24.00 10.32
N LEU A 370 19.96 23.87 11.06
CA LEU A 370 21.11 24.77 11.03
C LEU A 370 22.37 23.93 10.75
N TYR A 371 23.27 24.45 9.93
CA TYR A 371 24.60 23.89 9.72
C TYR A 371 25.63 24.98 9.98
N ASP A 372 26.52 24.71 10.94
CA ASP A 372 27.66 25.56 11.29
C ASP A 372 28.87 25.12 10.47
N MET A 373 29.34 25.98 9.56
CA MET A 373 30.42 25.65 8.64
C MET A 373 31.77 25.47 9.32
N GLN A 374 32.04 26.22 10.40
CA GLN A 374 33.32 26.12 11.13
C GLN A 374 33.38 24.85 11.99
N GLN A 375 32.26 24.45 12.59
CA GLN A 375 32.18 23.23 13.41
C GLN A 375 31.90 21.97 12.60
N ASP A 376 31.50 22.09 11.33
CA ASP A 376 31.02 20.99 10.48
C ASP A 376 29.91 20.17 11.15
N GLU A 377 28.94 20.87 11.76
CA GLU A 377 27.90 20.26 12.59
C GLU A 377 26.49 20.72 12.18
N TYR A 378 25.56 19.76 12.13
CA TYR A 378 24.13 20.02 11.97
C TYR A 378 23.44 20.10 13.33
N GLN A 379 22.66 21.16 13.55
CA GLN A 379 21.73 21.31 14.67
C GLN A 379 20.29 21.27 14.15
N ILE A 380 19.47 20.37 14.68
CA ILE A 380 18.14 20.07 14.11
C ILE A 380 17.07 20.04 15.19
N TYR A 381 15.99 20.79 14.96
CA TYR A 381 14.70 20.58 15.62
C TYR A 381 13.77 19.75 14.72
N ASN A 382 13.18 18.70 15.29
CA ASN A 382 12.24 17.77 14.65
C ASN A 382 12.83 16.96 13.46
N LYS A 383 13.47 15.82 13.79
CA LYS A 383 14.08 14.87 12.82
C LYS A 383 13.13 14.41 11.72
N ASP A 384 11.89 14.09 12.11
CA ASP A 384 10.92 13.52 11.19
C ASP A 384 10.50 14.56 10.14
N HIS A 385 10.38 15.83 10.50
CA HIS A 385 10.09 16.88 9.52
C HIS A 385 11.34 17.34 8.76
N SER A 386 12.52 17.34 9.39
CA SER A 386 13.76 17.79 8.74
C SER A 386 14.15 16.95 7.53
N THR A 387 13.86 15.64 7.60
CA THR A 387 14.13 14.67 6.53
C THR A 387 12.98 14.56 5.53
N ARG A 388 11.76 15.00 5.86
CA ARG A 388 10.60 14.88 4.98
C ARG A 388 10.68 15.91 3.85
N ARG A 389 10.57 15.41 2.61
CA ARG A 389 10.53 16.22 1.40
C ARG A 389 9.12 16.76 1.17
N VAL A 390 9.02 18.08 1.06
CA VAL A 390 7.79 18.78 0.68
C VAL A 390 8.06 19.74 -0.47
N SER A 391 7.01 20.35 -1.04
CA SER A 391 7.20 21.24 -2.18
C SER A 391 8.09 22.41 -1.78
N PRO A 392 9.09 22.79 -2.61
CA PRO A 392 9.98 23.90 -2.29
C PRO A 392 9.31 25.27 -2.47
N ASP A 393 8.23 25.32 -3.25
CA ASP A 393 7.58 26.56 -3.69
C ASP A 393 8.60 27.56 -4.22
N SER A 394 8.55 28.81 -3.75
CA SER A 394 9.42 29.88 -4.24
C SER A 394 10.89 29.76 -3.83
N THR A 395 11.25 28.82 -2.94
CA THR A 395 12.67 28.57 -2.63
C THR A 395 13.43 27.94 -3.81
N TYR A 396 12.71 27.23 -4.69
CA TYR A 396 13.28 26.66 -5.91
C TYR A 396 13.87 27.71 -6.86
N LYS A 397 13.37 28.95 -6.80
CA LYS A 397 13.80 30.06 -7.67
C LYS A 397 15.29 30.37 -7.58
N ILE A 398 15.94 30.05 -6.46
CA ILE A 398 17.40 30.15 -6.30
C ILE A 398 18.10 29.30 -7.37
N TYR A 399 17.70 28.04 -7.48
CA TYR A 399 18.30 27.07 -8.40
C TYR A 399 17.78 27.25 -9.82
N SER A 400 16.52 27.65 -9.99
CA SER A 400 15.97 28.06 -11.30
C SER A 400 16.79 29.20 -11.92
N ALA A 401 17.10 30.25 -11.14
CA ALA A 401 17.95 31.36 -11.59
C ALA A 401 19.36 30.89 -12.00
N LEU A 402 19.95 30.00 -11.20
CA LEU A 402 21.27 29.43 -11.47
C LEU A 402 21.28 28.62 -12.77
N ILE A 403 20.29 27.75 -12.95
CA ILE A 403 20.08 26.99 -14.20
C ILE A 403 19.84 27.94 -15.38
N GLY A 404 19.09 29.02 -15.18
CA GLY A 404 18.84 30.04 -16.20
C GLY A 404 20.09 30.73 -16.71
N LEU A 405 21.06 31.00 -15.83
CA LEU A 405 22.37 31.54 -16.19
C LEU A 405 23.24 30.50 -16.91
N GLU A 406 23.32 29.27 -16.40
CA GLU A 406 24.09 28.17 -16.99
C GLU A 406 23.63 27.81 -18.42
N THR A 407 22.32 27.85 -18.64
CA THR A 407 21.69 27.58 -19.94
C THR A 407 21.62 28.81 -20.84
N LYS A 408 22.05 29.98 -20.34
CA LYS A 408 21.97 31.28 -21.03
C LYS A 408 20.55 31.71 -21.40
N ALA A 409 19.54 31.21 -20.68
CA ALA A 409 18.16 31.71 -20.78
C ALA A 409 18.04 33.16 -20.29
N ILE A 410 18.90 33.53 -19.34
CA ILE A 410 19.26 34.89 -18.92
C ILE A 410 20.78 35.02 -18.93
N SER A 411 21.31 36.25 -18.98
CA SER A 411 22.75 36.51 -19.01
C SER A 411 23.22 37.31 -17.80
N GLU A 412 24.50 37.19 -17.45
CA GLU A 412 25.10 37.99 -16.36
C GLU A 412 24.97 39.51 -16.58
N GLN A 413 25.00 39.96 -17.85
CA GLN A 413 25.01 41.37 -18.22
C GLN A 413 23.60 41.96 -18.36
N ASP A 414 22.62 41.12 -18.70
CA ASP A 414 21.22 41.49 -18.81
C ASP A 414 20.33 40.32 -18.37
N THR A 415 19.73 40.49 -17.20
CA THR A 415 18.74 39.57 -16.62
C THR A 415 17.31 40.08 -16.80
N ARG A 416 17.10 41.14 -17.61
CA ARG A 416 15.79 41.75 -17.78
C ARG A 416 14.85 40.84 -18.58
N ILE A 417 13.63 40.68 -18.08
CA ILE A 417 12.51 40.14 -18.85
C ILE A 417 11.37 41.17 -18.78
N ALA A 418 10.91 41.59 -19.96
CA ALA A 418 9.85 42.59 -20.08
C ALA A 418 8.50 42.01 -19.65
N TRP A 419 7.71 42.82 -18.94
CA TRP A 419 6.37 42.45 -18.55
C TRP A 419 5.42 42.47 -19.74
N ASN A 420 4.61 41.43 -19.88
CA ASN A 420 3.69 41.26 -21.01
C ASN A 420 2.38 42.07 -20.88
N GLY A 421 2.23 42.87 -19.82
CA GLY A 421 1.01 43.64 -19.54
C GLY A 421 -0.10 42.88 -18.80
N HIS A 422 0.09 41.60 -18.47
CA HIS A 422 -0.88 40.83 -17.69
C HIS A 422 -0.95 41.32 -16.24
N LYS A 423 -2.14 41.70 -15.76
CA LYS A 423 -2.32 42.21 -14.41
C LYS A 423 -2.39 41.08 -13.37
N TYR A 424 -1.37 41.00 -12.54
CA TYR A 424 -1.28 40.12 -11.38
C TYR A 424 -1.83 40.82 -10.11
N PRO A 425 -2.24 40.04 -9.08
CA PRO A 425 -2.76 40.58 -7.82
C PRO A 425 -1.75 41.46 -7.05
N TYR A 426 -0.46 41.24 -7.28
CA TYR A 426 0.63 41.97 -6.64
C TYR A 426 1.15 43.07 -7.56
N THR A 427 1.17 44.30 -7.07
CA THR A 427 1.61 45.47 -7.85
C THR A 427 3.06 45.36 -8.31
N GLU A 428 3.89 44.75 -7.48
CA GLU A 428 5.31 44.49 -7.64
C GLU A 428 5.59 43.56 -8.84
N TRP A 429 4.62 42.74 -9.23
CA TRP A 429 4.70 41.84 -10.39
C TRP A 429 4.35 42.53 -11.72
N ASN A 430 3.69 43.69 -11.68
CA ASN A 430 3.15 44.39 -12.84
C ASN A 430 4.15 45.40 -13.43
N ARG A 431 5.40 44.95 -13.63
CA ARG A 431 6.52 45.74 -14.17
C ARG A 431 7.59 44.81 -14.73
N ASP A 432 8.46 45.34 -15.59
CA ASP A 432 9.68 44.63 -16.02
C ASP A 432 10.49 44.17 -14.82
N GLN A 433 11.08 42.98 -14.94
CA GLN A 433 11.83 42.36 -13.85
C GLN A 433 13.26 42.06 -14.26
N THR A 434 14.15 42.11 -13.28
CA THR A 434 15.50 41.53 -13.32
C THR A 434 15.52 40.27 -12.46
N MET A 435 16.57 39.47 -12.53
CA MET A 435 16.73 38.32 -11.63
C MET A 435 16.64 38.73 -10.16
N HIS A 436 17.25 39.87 -9.79
CA HIS A 436 17.23 40.38 -8.42
C HIS A 436 15.83 40.77 -7.97
N THR A 437 15.13 41.62 -8.73
CA THR A 437 13.76 42.04 -8.37
C THR A 437 12.78 40.87 -8.39
N ALA A 438 12.97 39.90 -9.30
CA ALA A 438 12.14 38.70 -9.37
C ALA A 438 12.36 37.75 -8.16
N LEU A 439 13.59 37.61 -7.67
CA LEU A 439 13.87 36.84 -6.45
C LEU A 439 13.33 37.55 -5.20
N GLN A 440 13.53 38.87 -5.10
CA GLN A 440 13.06 39.71 -4.00
C GLN A 440 11.53 39.68 -3.89
N ASP A 441 10.83 40.00 -4.98
CA ASP A 441 9.36 40.07 -5.01
C ASP A 441 8.71 38.71 -5.36
N SER A 442 9.51 37.64 -5.38
CA SER A 442 9.10 36.26 -5.65
C SER A 442 8.23 36.13 -6.92
N VAL A 443 8.57 36.81 -8.01
CA VAL A 443 7.73 36.98 -9.20
C VAL A 443 7.64 35.70 -10.04
N ASN A 444 6.56 34.93 -9.93
CA ASN A 444 6.43 33.62 -10.59
C ASN A 444 6.64 33.67 -12.11
N TRP A 445 5.98 34.62 -12.79
CA TRP A 445 5.98 34.68 -14.25
C TRP A 445 7.38 34.89 -14.84
N TYR A 446 8.30 35.52 -14.09
CA TYR A 446 9.69 35.71 -14.54
C TYR A 446 10.39 34.36 -14.72
N PHE A 447 10.30 33.49 -13.71
CA PHE A 447 10.92 32.16 -13.72
C PHE A 447 10.23 31.23 -14.70
N GLU A 448 8.89 31.28 -14.79
CA GLU A 448 8.14 30.55 -15.81
C GLU A 448 8.55 30.97 -17.23
N ASN A 449 8.71 32.27 -17.50
CA ASN A 449 9.15 32.76 -18.80
C ASN A 449 10.60 32.36 -19.11
N MET A 450 11.48 32.45 -18.13
CA MET A 450 12.87 32.03 -18.26
C MET A 450 12.98 30.53 -18.55
N GLU A 451 12.33 29.68 -17.75
CA GLU A 451 12.36 28.22 -17.94
C GLU A 451 11.68 27.78 -19.24
N SER A 452 10.73 28.55 -19.77
CA SER A 452 10.14 28.27 -21.09
C SER A 452 11.15 28.31 -22.24
N ARG A 453 12.32 28.93 -22.03
CA ARG A 453 13.44 29.00 -22.98
C ARG A 453 14.42 27.84 -22.84
N ILE A 454 14.26 27.00 -21.81
CA ILE A 454 15.16 25.90 -21.48
C ILE A 454 14.47 24.59 -21.84
N LYS A 455 15.19 23.62 -22.41
CA LYS A 455 14.60 22.31 -22.66
C LYS A 455 14.34 21.62 -21.31
N ARG A 456 13.16 21.02 -21.15
CA ARG A 456 12.81 20.26 -19.94
C ARG A 456 13.82 19.16 -19.59
N SER A 457 14.45 18.55 -20.59
CA SER A 457 15.54 17.58 -20.39
C SER A 457 16.81 18.19 -19.77
N GLU A 458 17.12 19.46 -20.08
CA GLU A 458 18.24 20.18 -19.47
C GLU A 458 17.93 20.57 -18.03
N ILE A 459 16.70 21.01 -17.75
CA ILE A 459 16.22 21.23 -16.38
C ILE A 459 16.36 19.94 -15.56
N GLN A 460 15.84 18.81 -16.08
CA GLN A 460 15.97 17.51 -15.42
C GLN A 460 17.44 17.12 -15.20
N HIS A 461 18.31 17.39 -16.18
CA HIS A 461 19.74 17.12 -16.06
C HIS A 461 20.35 17.88 -14.88
N TYR A 462 20.07 19.17 -14.75
CA TYR A 462 20.59 19.99 -13.65
C TYR A 462 20.02 19.59 -12.29
N LEU A 463 18.72 19.26 -12.20
CA LEU A 463 18.13 18.75 -10.96
C LEU A 463 18.78 17.43 -10.53
N ASN A 464 19.09 16.56 -11.48
CA ASN A 464 19.82 15.32 -11.21
C ASN A 464 21.27 15.59 -10.80
N LEU A 465 21.94 16.55 -11.46
CA LEU A 465 23.33 16.93 -11.18
C LEU A 465 23.49 17.42 -9.74
N ILE A 466 22.62 18.33 -9.31
CA ILE A 466 22.67 18.89 -7.95
C ILE A 466 21.99 17.96 -6.93
N GLN A 467 21.35 16.88 -7.37
CA GLN A 467 20.56 15.98 -6.52
C GLN A 467 19.46 16.71 -5.75
N TYR A 468 18.65 17.50 -6.48
CA TYR A 468 17.58 18.30 -5.89
C TYR A 468 16.43 17.42 -5.37
N GLY A 469 16.49 17.02 -4.10
CA GLY A 469 15.42 16.27 -3.46
C GLY A 469 15.01 15.03 -4.25
N ASN A 470 13.73 14.94 -4.61
CA ASN A 470 13.20 13.84 -5.43
C ASN A 470 13.44 14.00 -6.94
N THR A 471 13.96 15.15 -7.39
CA THR A 471 14.20 15.51 -8.80
C THR A 471 12.99 15.38 -9.73
N ASN A 472 11.79 15.22 -9.18
CA ASN A 472 10.62 14.82 -9.93
C ASN A 472 9.88 16.03 -10.53
N ILE A 473 10.04 16.24 -11.82
CA ILE A 473 9.31 17.27 -12.56
C ILE A 473 8.13 16.71 -13.37
N SER A 474 7.73 15.45 -13.19
CA SER A 474 6.72 14.78 -14.03
C SER A 474 5.27 15.23 -13.77
N GLY A 475 5.03 16.20 -12.88
CA GLY A 475 3.70 16.72 -12.57
C GLY A 475 2.95 17.21 -13.82
N ASN A 476 1.64 16.94 -13.85
CA ASN A 476 0.75 17.38 -14.94
C ASN A 476 0.39 18.87 -14.85
N SER A 477 0.74 19.54 -13.76
CA SER A 477 0.55 20.97 -13.54
C SER A 477 1.91 21.69 -13.55
N GLU A 478 2.10 22.53 -14.56
CA GLU A 478 3.15 23.56 -14.53
C GLU A 478 2.65 24.75 -13.68
N PRO A 479 3.48 25.30 -12.78
CA PRO A 479 4.87 24.92 -12.54
C PRO A 479 5.04 23.71 -11.60
N TYR A 480 6.00 22.82 -11.90
CA TYR A 480 6.27 21.59 -11.13
C TYR A 480 6.80 21.79 -9.70
N TRP A 481 7.20 23.02 -9.33
CA TRP A 481 7.75 23.37 -8.02
C TRP A 481 6.74 24.04 -7.06
N LEU A 482 5.54 24.41 -7.51
CA LEU A 482 4.49 25.00 -6.66
C LEU A 482 3.48 23.93 -6.26
N GLU A 483 3.54 23.44 -5.02
CA GLU A 483 2.64 22.43 -4.46
C GLU A 483 2.41 21.19 -5.37
N SER A 484 3.43 20.82 -6.15
CA SER A 484 3.38 19.86 -7.26
C SER A 484 4.38 18.70 -7.05
N SER A 485 4.92 18.11 -8.12
CA SER A 485 5.71 16.87 -8.09
C SER A 485 7.09 17.04 -7.45
N LEU A 486 7.74 18.20 -7.62
CA LEU A 486 9.08 18.44 -7.10
C LEU A 486 9.04 18.67 -5.59
N LYS A 487 9.86 17.91 -4.85
CA LYS A 487 9.92 17.97 -3.39
C LYS A 487 11.36 17.87 -2.90
N ILE A 488 11.65 18.56 -1.81
CA ILE A 488 12.96 18.59 -1.15
C ILE A 488 12.77 18.73 0.37
N SER A 489 13.67 18.15 1.17
CA SER A 489 13.63 18.23 2.62
C SER A 489 14.42 19.45 3.15
N ALA A 490 14.20 19.82 4.41
CA ALA A 490 14.91 20.96 5.01
C ALA A 490 16.43 20.71 5.10
N VAL A 491 16.83 19.46 5.38
CA VAL A 491 18.25 19.06 5.39
C VAL A 491 18.87 19.22 4.00
N GLU A 492 18.17 18.78 2.95
CA GLU A 492 18.65 18.91 1.58
C GLU A 492 18.73 20.37 1.13
N GLN A 493 17.80 21.24 1.56
CA GLN A 493 17.88 22.68 1.30
C GLN A 493 19.17 23.29 1.87
N VAL A 494 19.51 22.97 3.13
CA VAL A 494 20.75 23.42 3.76
C VAL A 494 21.99 22.89 3.03
N LYS A 495 21.99 21.60 2.66
CA LYS A 495 23.09 20.99 1.89
C LYS A 495 23.31 21.68 0.55
N LEU A 496 22.24 21.96 -0.19
CA LEU A 496 22.33 22.64 -1.48
C LEU A 496 22.78 24.09 -1.35
N LEU A 497 22.34 24.81 -0.32
CA LEU A 497 22.81 26.18 -0.05
C LEU A 497 24.30 26.19 0.28
N HIS A 498 24.76 25.29 1.15
CA HIS A 498 26.17 25.14 1.48
C HIS A 498 27.01 24.78 0.24
N ALA A 499 26.53 23.83 -0.56
CA ALA A 499 27.21 23.45 -1.80
C ALA A 499 27.22 24.58 -2.85
N MET A 500 26.17 25.39 -2.94
CA MET A 500 26.14 26.58 -3.81
C MET A 500 27.17 27.60 -3.34
N TYR A 501 27.17 27.91 -2.04
CA TYR A 501 28.06 28.88 -1.42
C TYR A 501 29.54 28.53 -1.59
N THR A 502 29.88 27.25 -1.39
CA THR A 502 31.25 26.72 -1.54
C THR A 502 31.59 26.34 -2.98
N ASN A 503 30.70 26.59 -3.93
CA ASN A 503 30.83 26.26 -5.35
C ASN A 503 31.11 24.77 -5.64
N GLN A 504 30.50 23.88 -4.86
CA GLN A 504 30.56 22.43 -5.00
C GLN A 504 29.50 21.86 -5.94
N LEU A 505 28.51 22.66 -6.36
CA LEU A 505 27.47 22.25 -7.31
C LEU A 505 27.96 22.04 -8.76
N GLY A 506 29.19 22.45 -9.09
CA GLY A 506 29.76 22.31 -10.44
C GLY A 506 29.36 23.41 -11.43
N PHE A 507 28.75 24.49 -10.96
CA PHE A 507 28.38 25.67 -11.74
C PHE A 507 29.52 26.69 -11.89
N ASP A 508 29.37 27.64 -12.83
CA ASP A 508 30.28 28.77 -12.94
C ASP A 508 30.20 29.63 -11.68
N ARG A 509 31.37 29.94 -11.11
CA ARG A 509 31.51 30.76 -9.89
C ARG A 509 30.81 32.11 -10.02
N LYS A 510 30.82 32.71 -11.21
CA LYS A 510 30.16 34.01 -11.44
C LYS A 510 28.65 33.91 -11.36
N HIS A 511 28.08 32.81 -11.86
CA HIS A 511 26.64 32.57 -11.78
C HIS A 511 26.21 32.35 -10.32
N ALA A 512 26.93 31.52 -9.57
CA ALA A 512 26.68 31.31 -8.14
C ALA A 512 26.79 32.63 -7.35
N GLN A 513 27.80 33.46 -7.64
CA GLN A 513 27.95 34.79 -7.03
C GLN A 513 26.81 35.75 -7.37
N ALA A 514 26.33 35.74 -8.62
CA ALA A 514 25.21 36.56 -9.05
C ALA A 514 23.92 36.18 -8.31
N VAL A 515 23.66 34.88 -8.13
CA VAL A 515 22.52 34.39 -7.34
C VAL A 515 22.68 34.72 -5.85
N LYS A 516 23.88 34.53 -5.26
CA LYS A 516 24.18 34.94 -3.86
C LYS A 516 23.83 36.41 -3.63
N LYS A 517 24.28 37.31 -4.50
CA LYS A 517 23.94 38.75 -4.41
C LYS A 517 22.44 39.00 -4.54
N ALA A 518 21.75 38.23 -5.38
CA ALA A 518 20.34 38.42 -5.62
C ALA A 518 19.44 37.96 -4.45
N ILE A 519 19.94 37.11 -3.55
CA ILE A 519 19.23 36.66 -2.34
C ILE A 519 19.71 37.35 -1.05
N HIS A 520 20.54 38.40 -1.16
CA HIS A 520 20.89 39.27 -0.03
C HIS A 520 19.64 40.00 0.47
N ILE A 521 19.45 40.03 1.79
CA ILE A 521 18.29 40.66 2.44
C ILE A 521 18.71 41.95 3.12
N GLU A 522 19.67 41.86 4.06
CA GLU A 522 20.16 43.03 4.79
C GLU A 522 21.53 42.77 5.44
N ASP A 523 22.22 43.87 5.76
CA ASP A 523 23.44 43.88 6.58
C ASP A 523 23.11 44.46 7.96
N LYS A 524 23.49 43.76 9.03
CA LYS A 524 23.24 44.13 10.42
C LYS A 524 24.54 44.05 11.22
N GLY A 525 25.24 45.18 11.29
CA GLY A 525 26.57 45.24 11.90
C GLY A 525 27.62 44.57 11.03
N ASP A 526 28.31 43.58 11.59
CA ASP A 526 29.30 42.71 10.94
C ASP A 526 28.69 41.47 10.26
N LYS A 527 27.36 41.32 10.32
CA LYS A 527 26.63 40.17 9.80
C LYS A 527 25.81 40.53 8.57
N ALA A 528 25.79 39.62 7.59
CA ALA A 528 24.97 39.73 6.40
C ALA A 528 23.96 38.57 6.33
N LEU A 529 22.67 38.89 6.15
CA LEU A 529 21.60 37.91 6.01
C LEU A 529 21.26 37.70 4.54
N PHE A 530 21.29 36.43 4.12
CA PHE A 530 20.87 35.99 2.80
C PHE A 530 19.73 34.98 2.95
N GLY A 531 18.72 35.05 2.09
CA GLY A 531 17.65 34.06 2.15
C GLY A 531 16.54 34.23 1.13
N LYS A 532 15.64 33.25 1.13
CA LYS A 532 14.47 33.21 0.27
C LYS A 532 13.28 32.57 0.99
N THR A 533 12.13 33.22 0.87
CA THR A 533 10.84 32.70 1.33
C THR A 533 10.19 31.79 0.28
N GLY A 534 9.36 30.85 0.76
CA GLY A 534 8.44 30.07 -0.06
C GLY A 534 7.11 29.88 0.65
N THR A 535 6.02 29.94 -0.11
CA THR A 535 4.66 29.71 0.40
C THR A 535 3.85 28.90 -0.59
N GLY A 536 3.39 27.74 -0.13
CA GLY A 536 2.45 26.88 -0.83
C GLY A 536 1.04 27.19 -0.38
N THR A 537 0.22 27.67 -1.33
CA THR A 537 -1.20 27.94 -1.10
C THR A 537 -2.03 26.94 -1.90
N VAL A 538 -2.82 26.13 -1.19
CA VAL A 538 -3.71 25.14 -1.79
C VAL A 538 -5.15 25.51 -1.48
N ASN A 539 -5.98 25.63 -2.52
CA ASN A 539 -7.41 25.97 -2.38
C ASN A 539 -7.63 27.21 -1.49
N GLN A 540 -6.84 28.27 -1.72
CA GLN A 540 -6.82 29.55 -1.00
C GLN A 540 -6.37 29.48 0.47
N LYS A 541 -5.81 28.36 0.91
CA LYS A 541 -5.25 28.18 2.26
C LYS A 541 -3.75 27.99 2.20
N ASN A 542 -3.02 28.68 3.06
CA ASN A 542 -1.57 28.59 3.15
C ASN A 542 -1.19 27.34 3.94
N THR A 543 -0.64 26.32 3.29
CA THR A 543 -0.40 24.99 3.88
C THR A 543 1.07 24.65 4.06
N ASN A 544 1.97 25.41 3.44
CA ASN A 544 3.41 25.14 3.42
C ASN A 544 4.16 26.47 3.46
N GLY A 545 5.05 26.64 4.42
CA GLY A 545 5.87 27.85 4.59
C GLY A 545 7.35 27.50 4.71
N TRP A 546 8.17 28.22 3.96
CA TRP A 546 9.62 28.07 3.93
C TRP A 546 10.33 29.39 4.15
N PHE A 547 11.42 29.33 4.90
CA PHE A 547 12.49 30.31 4.83
C PHE A 547 13.83 29.58 4.89
N ILE A 548 14.65 29.76 3.85
CA ILE A 548 15.96 29.14 3.74
C ILE A 548 17.00 30.20 3.45
N GLY A 549 18.24 29.99 3.88
CA GLY A 549 19.27 30.99 3.71
C GLY A 549 20.53 30.71 4.48
N TYR A 550 21.33 31.75 4.67
CA TYR A 550 22.51 31.72 5.54
C TYR A 550 22.80 33.10 6.12
N VAL A 551 23.48 33.10 7.26
CA VAL A 551 24.08 34.30 7.87
C VAL A 551 25.59 34.18 7.72
N GLU A 552 26.21 35.21 7.17
CA GLU A 552 27.66 35.33 7.02
C GLU A 552 28.16 36.39 8.01
N ASP A 553 29.20 36.05 8.78
CA ASP A 553 29.98 36.99 9.57
C ASP A 553 31.47 36.94 9.13
N GLU A 554 32.37 37.65 9.82
CA GLU A 554 33.78 37.71 9.43
C GLU A 554 34.50 36.34 9.48
N ASP A 555 34.06 35.43 10.36
CA ASP A 555 34.80 34.21 10.72
C ASP A 555 34.05 32.92 10.36
N ASN A 556 32.74 32.97 10.13
CA ASN A 556 31.88 31.81 9.92
C ASN A 556 30.68 32.08 9.01
N CYS A 557 30.04 31.00 8.55
CA CYS A 557 28.81 31.04 7.79
C CYS A 557 27.84 29.96 8.31
N TYR A 558 26.62 30.38 8.66
CA TYR A 558 25.58 29.53 9.23
C TYR A 558 24.46 29.33 8.23
N PHE A 559 24.27 28.11 7.74
CA PHE A 559 23.22 27.76 6.77
C PHE A 559 21.98 27.27 7.49
N PHE A 560 20.80 27.73 7.08
CA PHE A 560 19.56 27.35 7.74
C PHE A 560 18.42 27.03 6.78
N ALA A 561 17.48 26.22 7.26
CA ALA A 561 16.18 26.01 6.65
C ALA A 561 15.11 25.81 7.71
N THR A 562 14.04 26.59 7.61
CA THR A 562 12.82 26.45 8.40
C THR A 562 11.68 26.05 7.48
N ASN A 563 11.00 24.96 7.82
CA ASN A 563 9.71 24.60 7.21
C ASN A 563 8.61 24.55 8.27
N ILE A 564 7.46 25.09 7.94
CA ILE A 564 6.24 25.02 8.73
C ILE A 564 5.07 24.55 7.86
N GLN A 565 4.21 23.72 8.43
CA GLN A 565 3.00 23.20 7.83
C GLN A 565 1.84 23.28 8.83
N ASP A 566 0.66 23.61 8.32
CA ASP A 566 -0.61 23.65 9.04
C ASP A 566 -1.78 23.69 8.06
N HIS A 567 -3.01 23.80 8.57
CA HIS A 567 -4.23 23.82 7.77
C HIS A 567 -4.71 25.24 7.41
N GLY A 568 -3.81 26.21 7.19
CA GLY A 568 -4.19 27.44 6.47
C GLY A 568 -3.44 28.72 6.80
N ARG A 569 -2.43 28.71 7.68
CA ARG A 569 -1.66 29.89 8.09
C ARG A 569 -0.16 29.76 7.82
N SER A 570 0.32 28.65 7.27
CA SER A 570 1.74 28.36 7.04
C SER A 570 2.26 29.07 5.82
N ASN A 571 3.11 30.06 6.02
CA ASN A 571 3.66 30.89 4.96
C ASN A 571 5.12 31.27 5.25
N GLY A 572 5.82 31.72 4.22
CA GLY A 572 7.23 32.07 4.25
C GLY A 572 7.54 33.25 5.17
N SER A 573 6.63 34.23 5.31
CA SER A 573 6.83 35.32 6.28
C SER A 573 6.84 34.78 7.72
N THR A 574 5.91 33.90 8.09
CA THR A 574 5.90 33.26 9.42
C THR A 574 7.14 32.39 9.62
N ALA A 575 7.54 31.60 8.62
CA ALA A 575 8.76 30.80 8.68
C ALA A 575 10.01 31.69 8.91
N SER A 576 10.08 32.85 8.25
CA SER A 576 11.17 33.81 8.45
C SER A 576 11.18 34.39 9.87
N GLN A 577 10.03 34.77 10.42
CA GLN A 577 9.94 35.29 11.79
C GLN A 577 10.39 34.26 12.83
N ILE A 578 10.01 33.00 12.65
CA ILE A 578 10.47 31.89 13.51
C ILE A 578 12.00 31.76 13.42
N THR A 579 12.53 31.76 12.20
CA THR A 579 13.97 31.63 11.95
C THR A 579 14.76 32.75 12.60
N LEU A 580 14.37 34.01 12.37
CA LEU A 580 15.10 35.17 12.90
C LEU A 580 15.13 35.16 14.43
N ARG A 581 14.02 34.80 15.09
CA ARG A 581 14.00 34.65 16.56
C ARG A 581 14.95 33.55 17.06
N ILE A 582 15.01 32.42 16.36
CA ILE A 582 15.94 31.34 16.70
C ILE A 582 17.39 31.80 16.53
N LEU A 583 17.70 32.48 15.42
CA LEU A 583 19.05 32.98 15.14
C LEU A 583 19.47 34.09 16.13
N GLU A 584 18.56 35.00 16.51
CA GLU A 584 18.79 36.02 17.53
C GLU A 584 19.06 35.40 18.90
N ASP A 585 18.25 34.43 19.33
CA ASP A 585 18.42 33.75 20.62
C ASP A 585 19.71 32.90 20.66
N LYS A 586 20.19 32.44 19.50
CA LYS A 586 21.49 31.76 19.35
C LYS A 586 22.67 32.74 19.24
N GLY A 587 22.43 34.05 19.17
CA GLY A 587 23.46 35.07 18.97
C GLY A 587 24.09 35.07 17.56
N ILE A 588 23.46 34.37 16.60
CA ILE A 588 23.91 34.26 15.21
C ILE A 588 23.45 35.48 14.40
N TYR A 589 22.29 36.08 14.71
CA TYR A 589 21.70 37.21 13.97
C TYR A 589 21.31 38.41 14.85
#